data_AF-A0A268JYW6-F1
#
_entry.id   AF-A0A268JYW6-F1
#
_cell.length_a   1.000
_cell.length_b   1.000
_cell.length_c   1.000
_cell.angle_alpha   90.00
_cell.angle_beta   90.00
_cell.angle_gamma   90.00
#
_symmetry.space_group_name_H-M   'P 1'
#
loop_
_entity.id
_entity.type
_entity.pdbx_description
1 polymer ?
#
loop_
_entity_poly.entity_id
_entity_poly.type
_entity_poly.pdbx_seq_one_letter_code
_entity_poly.pdbx_strand_id
1 'polypeptide(L)'
;METRHQDPATFYKYLEKECNKRIHIYTNCSTFTHAFGKAIENHLDHVVIQQKIINNWLTILDIPLKDDFANLAQRKVDCEDKIDYLDETLFMLNRGLKKDNSELKELSKSLSDLLCLIESEVKNLKANKIKTLKTELKDLKMFFNN
;
A
#
# COMPACT_ATOMS: atom_id res chain seq x y z
N MET A 1 58.05 51.72 37.77
CA MET A 1 57.46 51.57 36.42
C MET A 1 56.69 50.27 36.42
N GLU A 2 55.39 50.32 36.73
CA GLU A 2 54.54 49.13 36.79
C GLU A 2 54.15 48.71 35.37
N THR A 3 54.69 47.58 34.92
CA THR A 3 54.23 46.87 33.74
C THR A 3 52.86 46.29 34.04
N ARG A 4 51.80 46.99 33.63
CA ARG A 4 50.43 46.46 33.63
C ARG A 4 50.38 45.27 32.67
N HIS A 5 50.52 44.06 33.21
CA HIS A 5 50.13 42.84 32.52
C HIS A 5 48.63 42.96 32.22
N GLN A 6 48.29 43.31 30.98
CA GLN A 6 46.93 43.16 30.50
C GLN A 6 46.56 41.68 30.63
N ASP A 7 45.45 41.41 31.29
CA ASP A 7 44.85 40.07 31.36
C ASP A 7 44.75 39.50 29.92
N PRO A 8 45.34 38.31 29.65
CA PRO A 8 45.36 37.73 28.31
C PRO A 8 43.98 37.63 27.66
N ALA A 9 42.93 37.34 28.45
CA ALA A 9 41.57 37.26 27.92
C ALA A 9 41.06 38.62 27.44
N THR A 10 41.43 39.70 28.13
CA THR A 10 41.13 41.08 27.73
C THR A 10 41.89 41.48 26.46
N PHE A 11 43.14 41.05 26.31
CA PHE A 11 43.94 41.28 25.10
C PHE A 11 43.34 40.58 23.86
N TYR A 12 42.99 39.30 23.96
CA TYR A 12 42.41 38.56 22.84
C TYR A 12 41.03 39.09 22.44
N LYS A 13 40.18 39.48 23.39
CA LYS A 13 38.90 40.13 23.10
C LYS A 13 39.08 41.47 22.38
N TYR A 14 40.10 42.24 22.73
CA TYR A 14 40.43 43.47 22.02
C TYR A 14 40.87 43.19 20.58
N LEU A 15 41.74 42.21 20.39
CA LEU A 15 42.21 41.78 19.07
C LEU A 15 41.05 41.27 18.19
N GLU A 16 40.17 40.43 18.73
CA GLU A 16 38.96 39.96 18.06
C GLU A 16 38.07 41.13 17.64
N LYS A 17 37.84 42.10 18.54
CA LYS A 17 37.04 43.28 18.24
C LYS A 17 37.64 44.13 17.11
N GLU A 18 38.96 44.30 17.09
CA GLU A 18 39.63 45.04 16.01
C GLU A 18 39.63 44.28 14.68
N CYS A 19 39.81 42.96 14.71
CA CYS A 19 39.65 42.11 13.52
C CYS A 19 38.23 42.19 12.96
N ASN A 20 37.21 42.05 13.81
CA ASN A 20 35.81 42.12 13.41
C ASN A 20 35.45 43.49 12.83
N LYS A 21 35.93 44.59 13.43
CA LYS A 21 35.78 45.94 12.85
C LYS A 21 36.39 46.04 11.46
N ARG A 22 37.62 45.53 11.27
CA ARG A 22 38.29 45.55 9.97
C ARG A 22 37.51 44.75 8.94
N ILE A 23 37.10 43.54 9.28
CA ILE A 23 36.26 42.69 8.41
C ILE A 23 35.00 43.46 8.03
N HIS A 24 34.28 44.01 9.00
CA HIS A 24 33.04 44.75 8.75
C HIS A 24 33.24 45.97 7.84
N ILE A 25 34.35 46.70 7.96
CA ILE A 25 34.65 47.83 7.06
C ILE A 25 34.78 47.36 5.60
N TYR A 26 35.44 46.22 5.37
CA TYR A 26 35.64 45.71 4.02
C TYR A 26 34.42 44.95 3.47
N THR A 27 33.63 44.30 4.32
CA THR A 27 32.52 43.45 3.89
C THR A 27 31.16 44.15 3.91
N ASN A 28 30.96 45.17 4.76
CA ASN A 28 29.72 45.93 4.83
C ASN A 28 29.69 47.08 3.81
N CYS A 29 30.00 46.78 2.56
CA CYS A 29 29.90 47.73 1.46
C CYS A 29 29.21 47.09 0.25
N SER A 30 28.47 47.91 -0.51
CA SER A 30 27.72 47.44 -1.68
C SER A 30 28.63 46.73 -2.72
N THR A 31 29.86 47.21 -2.89
CA THR A 31 30.86 46.60 -3.77
C THR A 31 31.20 45.17 -3.37
N PHE A 32 31.41 44.92 -2.07
CA PHE A 32 31.67 43.57 -1.57
C PHE A 32 30.44 42.69 -1.74
N THR A 33 29.26 43.15 -1.35
CA THR A 33 28.01 42.38 -1.51
C THR A 33 27.77 41.99 -2.96
N HIS A 34 28.00 42.92 -3.90
CA HIS A 34 27.84 42.65 -5.33
C HIS A 34 28.87 41.65 -5.85
N ALA A 35 30.16 41.83 -5.51
CA ALA A 35 31.22 40.90 -5.93
C ALA A 35 31.00 39.49 -5.35
N PHE A 36 30.58 39.41 -4.09
CA PHE A 36 30.26 38.14 -3.43
C PHE A 36 29.04 37.47 -4.06
N GLY A 37 27.97 38.23 -4.35
CA GLY A 37 26.80 37.73 -5.07
C GLY A 37 27.18 37.13 -6.43
N LYS A 38 27.98 37.86 -7.22
CA LYS A 38 28.49 37.38 -8.50
C LYS A 38 29.37 36.13 -8.37
N ALA A 39 30.18 36.04 -7.31
CA ALA A 39 30.99 34.84 -7.05
C ALA A 39 30.11 33.63 -6.71
N ILE A 40 29.02 33.82 -5.95
CA ILE A 40 28.03 32.76 -5.68
C ILE A 40 27.33 32.34 -6.97
N GLU A 41 26.87 33.27 -7.79
CA GLU A 41 26.22 32.97 -9.08
C GLU A 41 27.15 32.15 -9.98
N ASN A 42 28.40 32.58 -10.15
CA ASN A 42 29.41 31.85 -10.91
C ASN A 42 29.66 30.43 -10.33
N HIS A 43 29.63 30.29 -9.01
CA HIS A 43 29.77 28.98 -8.37
C HIS A 43 28.59 28.08 -8.67
N LEU A 44 27.36 28.60 -8.60
CA LEU A 44 26.15 27.85 -8.95
C LEU A 44 26.19 27.39 -10.41
N ASP A 45 26.58 28.26 -11.34
CA ASP A 45 26.77 27.91 -12.75
C ASP A 45 27.79 26.78 -12.91
N HIS A 46 28.92 26.89 -12.21
CA HIS A 46 29.95 25.84 -12.22
C HIS A 46 29.41 24.50 -11.70
N VAL A 47 28.64 24.51 -10.60
CA VAL A 47 28.01 23.29 -10.06
C VAL A 47 27.08 22.66 -11.08
N VAL A 48 26.25 23.44 -11.78
CA VAL A 48 25.35 22.93 -12.83
C VAL A 48 26.14 22.30 -13.98
N ILE A 49 27.23 22.93 -14.41
CA ILE A 49 28.10 22.39 -15.47
C ILE A 49 28.72 21.07 -15.03
N GLN A 50 29.28 21.02 -13.81
CA GLN A 50 29.88 19.80 -13.27
C GLN A 50 28.86 18.67 -13.14
N GLN A 51 27.65 18.95 -12.67
CA GLN A 51 26.56 17.96 -12.62
C GLN A 51 26.24 17.39 -14.01
N LYS A 52 26.17 18.24 -15.05
CA LYS A 52 25.94 17.77 -16.42
C LYS A 52 27.08 16.87 -16.92
N ILE A 53 28.33 17.25 -16.66
CA ILE A 53 29.50 16.45 -17.03
C ILE A 53 29.47 15.09 -16.33
N ILE A 54 29.25 15.08 -15.01
CA ILE A 54 29.17 13.86 -14.22
C ILE A 54 28.04 12.96 -14.73
N ASN A 55 26.83 13.50 -14.90
CA ASN A 55 25.69 12.72 -15.39
C ASN A 55 25.98 12.11 -16.76
N ASN A 56 26.59 12.87 -17.68
CA ASN A 56 26.96 12.35 -18.99
C ASN A 56 27.98 11.21 -18.91
N TRP A 57 29.00 11.32 -18.05
CA TRP A 57 29.94 10.24 -17.82
C TRP A 57 29.29 8.99 -17.22
N LEU A 58 28.41 9.17 -16.24
CA LEU A 58 27.65 8.07 -15.64
C LEU A 58 26.80 7.37 -16.69
N THR A 59 26.13 8.12 -17.57
CA THR A 59 25.37 7.54 -18.69
C THR A 59 26.25 6.78 -19.67
N ILE A 60 27.42 7.31 -20.06
CA ILE A 60 28.35 6.62 -20.97
C ILE A 60 28.86 5.30 -20.36
N LEU A 61 29.07 5.28 -19.04
CA LEU A 61 29.55 4.12 -18.30
C LEU A 61 28.42 3.16 -17.87
N ASP A 62 27.18 3.44 -18.28
CA ASP A 62 25.99 2.67 -17.88
C ASP A 62 25.81 2.57 -16.35
N ILE A 63 26.15 3.64 -15.64
CA ILE A 63 26.00 3.75 -14.19
C ILE A 63 24.69 4.51 -13.89
N PRO A 64 23.78 3.95 -13.08
CA PRO A 64 22.52 4.60 -12.75
C PRO A 64 22.69 5.98 -12.10
N LEU A 65 21.85 6.92 -12.51
CA LEU A 65 21.77 8.26 -11.96
C LEU A 65 20.88 8.30 -10.73
N LYS A 66 20.97 9.41 -9.97
CA LYS A 66 20.09 9.67 -8.82
C LYS A 66 18.61 9.51 -9.18
N ASP A 67 18.21 9.99 -10.35
CA ASP A 67 16.81 9.94 -10.79
C ASP A 67 16.37 8.50 -11.10
N ASP A 68 17.28 7.64 -11.57
CA ASP A 68 16.98 6.22 -11.78
C ASP A 68 16.70 5.51 -10.43
N PHE A 69 17.48 5.82 -9.40
CA PHE A 69 17.21 5.32 -8.04
C PHE A 69 15.90 5.85 -7.47
N ALA A 70 15.58 7.14 -7.70
CA ALA A 70 14.32 7.71 -7.26
C ALA A 70 13.12 7.05 -7.96
N ASN A 71 13.22 6.83 -9.28
CA ASN A 71 12.21 6.13 -10.06
C ASN A 71 12.04 4.67 -9.62
N LEU A 72 13.15 3.99 -9.31
CA LEU A 72 13.11 2.62 -8.80
C LEU A 72 12.45 2.57 -7.41
N ALA A 73 12.76 3.52 -6.53
CA ALA A 73 12.15 3.61 -5.21
C ALA A 73 10.64 3.87 -5.31
N GLN A 74 10.21 4.78 -6.18
CA GLN A 74 8.79 5.02 -6.42
C GLN A 74 8.08 3.75 -6.93
N ARG A 75 8.66 3.08 -7.94
CA ARG A 75 8.11 1.82 -8.45
C ARG A 75 8.03 0.73 -7.39
N LYS A 76 8.99 0.70 -6.46
CA LYS A 76 8.98 -0.26 -5.35
C LYS A 76 7.79 -0.01 -4.43
N VAL A 77 7.57 1.24 -4.04
CA VAL A 77 6.40 1.65 -3.21
C VAL A 77 5.10 1.30 -3.94
N ASP A 78 4.97 1.66 -5.21
CA ASP A 78 3.75 1.37 -5.99
C ASP A 78 3.47 -0.15 -6.11
N CYS A 79 4.52 -0.97 -6.17
CA CYS A 79 4.39 -2.42 -6.19
C CYS A 79 3.97 -2.98 -4.83
N GLU A 80 4.51 -2.43 -3.74
CA GLU A 80 4.15 -2.80 -2.36
C GLU A 80 2.67 -2.52 -2.10
N ASP A 81 2.20 -1.32 -2.44
CA ASP A 81 0.78 -0.94 -2.32
C ASP A 81 -0.15 -1.87 -3.12
N LYS A 82 0.27 -2.29 -4.32
CA LYS A 82 -0.50 -3.23 -5.15
C LYS A 82 -0.53 -4.63 -4.57
N ILE A 83 0.57 -5.09 -3.97
CA ILE A 83 0.64 -6.41 -3.33
C ILE A 83 -0.29 -6.43 -2.13
N ASP A 84 -0.26 -5.39 -1.30
CA ASP A 84 -1.13 -5.28 -0.11
C ASP A 84 -2.60 -5.25 -0.52
N TYR A 85 -2.96 -4.51 -1.57
CA TYR A 85 -4.31 -4.50 -2.12
C TYR A 85 -4.76 -5.89 -2.61
N LEU A 86 -3.88 -6.61 -3.30
CA LEU A 86 -4.17 -7.96 -3.78
C LEU A 86 -4.34 -8.95 -2.63
N ASP A 87 -3.53 -8.84 -1.58
CA ASP A 87 -3.62 -9.71 -0.41
C ASP A 87 -4.95 -9.51 0.34
N GLU A 88 -5.34 -8.26 0.58
CA GLU A 88 -6.65 -7.93 1.18
C GLU A 88 -7.81 -8.44 0.31
N THR A 89 -7.71 -8.28 -1.02
CA THR A 89 -8.73 -8.75 -1.95
C THR A 89 -8.85 -10.28 -1.91
N LEU A 90 -7.72 -11.00 -1.88
CA LEU A 90 -7.69 -12.45 -1.80
C LEU A 90 -8.28 -12.92 -0.47
N PHE A 91 -7.92 -12.27 0.64
CA PHE A 91 -8.48 -12.55 1.95
C PHE A 91 -10.01 -12.42 1.95
N MET A 92 -10.54 -11.32 1.42
CA MET A 92 -11.98 -11.08 1.34
C MET A 92 -12.70 -12.09 0.43
N LEU A 93 -12.11 -12.43 -0.72
CA LEU A 93 -12.64 -13.45 -1.61
C LEU A 93 -12.68 -14.84 -0.93
N ASN A 94 -11.61 -15.22 -0.25
CA ASN A 94 -11.54 -16.51 0.43
C ASN A 94 -12.56 -16.60 1.57
N ARG A 95 -12.77 -15.49 2.29
CA ARG A 95 -13.82 -15.39 3.30
C ARG A 95 -15.22 -15.55 2.68
N GLY A 96 -15.48 -14.88 1.55
CA GLY A 96 -16.73 -15.00 0.78
C GLY A 96 -16.98 -16.45 0.34
N LEU A 97 -16.01 -17.07 -0.34
CA LEU A 97 -16.10 -18.46 -0.80
C LEU A 97 -16.39 -19.45 0.34
N LYS A 98 -15.77 -19.26 1.51
CA LYS A 98 -16.03 -20.12 2.67
C LYS A 98 -17.48 -19.98 3.15
N LYS A 99 -18.01 -18.76 3.18
CA LYS A 99 -19.40 -18.49 3.54
C LYS A 99 -20.36 -19.12 2.53
N ASP A 100 -20.16 -18.85 1.24
CA ASP A 100 -21.02 -19.39 0.18
C ASP A 100 -21.03 -20.92 0.17
N ASN A 101 -19.86 -21.54 0.42
CA ASN A 101 -19.76 -22.99 0.52
C ASN A 101 -20.50 -23.55 1.74
N SER A 102 -20.52 -22.84 2.87
CA SER A 102 -21.35 -23.25 4.02
C SER A 102 -22.85 -23.16 3.71
N GLU A 103 -23.30 -22.08 3.08
CA GLU A 103 -24.70 -21.89 2.69
C GLU A 103 -25.14 -22.95 1.66
N LEU A 104 -24.29 -23.27 0.68
CA LEU A 104 -24.55 -24.33 -0.30
C LEU A 104 -24.68 -25.70 0.36
N LYS A 105 -23.85 -26.02 1.37
CA LYS A 105 -23.96 -27.28 2.10
C LYS A 105 -25.26 -27.38 2.88
N GLU A 106 -25.67 -26.28 3.53
CA GLU A 106 -26.96 -26.23 4.24
C GLU A 106 -28.13 -26.40 3.27
N LEU A 107 -28.13 -25.68 2.15
CA LEU A 107 -29.14 -25.80 1.12
C LEU A 107 -29.21 -27.22 0.54
N SER A 108 -28.06 -27.82 0.24
CA SER A 108 -27.98 -29.19 -0.26
C SER A 108 -28.59 -30.19 0.73
N LYS A 109 -28.37 -29.99 2.03
CA LYS A 109 -28.96 -30.82 3.07
C LYS A 109 -30.48 -30.64 3.11
N SER A 110 -30.96 -29.39 3.12
CA SER A 110 -32.40 -29.10 3.11
C SER A 110 -33.12 -29.67 1.88
N LEU A 111 -32.49 -29.61 0.71
CA LEU A 111 -33.04 -30.23 -0.51
C LEU A 111 -33.08 -31.75 -0.42
N SER A 112 -32.05 -32.38 0.15
CA SER A 112 -32.04 -33.82 0.39
C SER A 112 -33.13 -34.25 1.37
N ASP A 113 -33.35 -33.48 2.44
CA ASP A 113 -34.41 -33.74 3.41
C ASP A 113 -35.79 -33.60 2.77
N LEU A 114 -35.99 -32.57 1.94
CA LEU A 114 -37.23 -32.37 1.18
C LEU A 114 -37.49 -33.51 0.19
N LEU A 115 -36.46 -34.00 -0.50
CA LEU A 115 -36.56 -35.15 -1.40
C LEU A 115 -37.06 -36.39 -0.64
N CYS A 116 -36.46 -36.70 0.51
CA CYS A 116 -36.88 -37.80 1.37
C CYS A 116 -38.36 -37.69 1.78
N LEU A 117 -38.80 -36.48 2.14
CA LEU A 117 -40.21 -36.22 2.48
C LEU A 117 -41.13 -36.51 1.29
N ILE A 118 -40.82 -35.97 0.11
CA ILE A 118 -41.60 -36.20 -1.11
C ILE A 118 -41.66 -37.69 -1.47
N GLU A 119 -40.53 -38.40 -1.40
CA GLU A 119 -40.50 -39.84 -1.65
C GLU A 119 -41.38 -40.62 -0.68
N SER A 120 -41.39 -40.25 0.59
CA SER A 120 -42.23 -40.86 1.62
C SER A 120 -43.72 -40.61 1.35
N GLU A 121 -44.07 -39.38 0.96
CA GLU A 121 -45.44 -38.98 0.67
C GLU A 121 -45.98 -39.70 -0.58
N VAL A 122 -45.17 -39.79 -1.64
CA VAL A 122 -45.52 -40.55 -2.85
C VAL A 122 -45.71 -42.04 -2.54
N LYS A 123 -44.84 -42.64 -1.70
CA LYS A 123 -45.01 -44.04 -1.25
C LYS A 123 -46.32 -44.22 -0.47
N ASN A 124 -46.62 -43.31 0.45
CA ASN A 124 -47.85 -43.35 1.24
C ASN A 124 -49.12 -43.18 0.37
N LEU A 125 -49.11 -42.25 -0.58
CA LEU A 125 -50.21 -42.06 -1.52
C LEU A 125 -50.45 -43.31 -2.37
N LYS A 126 -49.39 -43.93 -2.90
CA LYS A 126 -49.49 -45.19 -3.64
C LYS A 126 -50.06 -46.32 -2.78
N ALA A 127 -49.58 -46.47 -1.55
CA ALA A 127 -50.05 -47.49 -0.62
C ALA A 127 -51.54 -47.28 -0.26
N ASN A 128 -51.95 -46.04 0.00
CA ASN A 128 -53.35 -45.70 0.27
C ASN A 128 -54.23 -45.99 -0.95
N LYS A 129 -53.82 -45.58 -2.16
CA LYS A 129 -54.57 -45.86 -3.39
C LYS A 129 -54.74 -47.36 -3.64
N ILE A 130 -53.71 -48.16 -3.40
CA ILE A 130 -53.81 -49.63 -3.49
C ILE A 130 -54.79 -50.18 -2.44
N LYS A 131 -54.75 -49.68 -1.19
CA LYS A 131 -55.72 -50.08 -0.15
C LYS A 131 -57.14 -49.77 -0.58
N THR A 132 -57.41 -48.54 -1.03
CA THR A 132 -58.73 -48.10 -1.49
C THR A 132 -59.26 -48.98 -2.62
N LEU A 133 -58.46 -49.21 -3.66
CA LEU A 133 -58.82 -50.11 -4.77
C LEU A 133 -59.12 -51.54 -4.29
N LYS A 134 -58.35 -52.05 -3.32
CA LYS A 134 -58.58 -53.38 -2.76
C LYS A 134 -59.91 -53.47 -2.01
N THR A 135 -60.28 -52.44 -1.26
CA THR A 135 -61.60 -52.35 -0.62
C THR A 135 -62.72 -52.29 -1.66
N GLU A 136 -62.64 -51.39 -2.65
CA GLU A 136 -63.64 -51.26 -3.71
C GLU A 136 -63.86 -52.58 -4.47
N LEU A 137 -62.78 -53.30 -4.79
CA LEU A 137 -62.85 -54.57 -5.50
C LEU A 137 -63.49 -55.69 -4.64
N LYS A 138 -63.29 -55.64 -3.32
CA LYS A 138 -63.93 -56.55 -2.37
C LYS A 138 -65.43 -56.28 -2.26
N ASP A 139 -65.81 -55.00 -2.25
CA ASP A 139 -67.21 -54.58 -2.22
C ASP A 139 -67.92 -54.98 -3.52
N LEU A 140 -67.27 -54.78 -4.68
CA LEU A 140 -67.79 -55.23 -5.98
C LEU A 140 -68.04 -56.75 -5.99
N LYS A 141 -67.09 -57.54 -5.44
CA LYS A 141 -67.23 -59.00 -5.34
C LYS A 141 -68.43 -59.40 -4.49
N MET A 142 -68.74 -58.65 -3.42
CA MET A 142 -69.95 -58.89 -2.61
C MET A 142 -71.23 -58.61 -3.40
N PHE A 143 -71.24 -57.60 -4.26
CA PHE A 143 -72.40 -57.29 -5.12
C PHE A 143 -72.70 -58.37 -6.16
N PHE A 144 -71.69 -59.07 -6.69
CA PHE A 144 -71.88 -60.13 -7.71
C PHE A 144 -72.11 -61.54 -7.13
N ASN A 145 -71.98 -61.72 -5.82
CA ASN A 145 -72.20 -63.00 -5.13
C ASN A 145 -73.57 -63.09 -4.43
N ASN A 146 -74.46 -62.11 -4.67
CA ASN A 146 -75.91 -62.20 -4.48
C ASN A 146 -76.59 -62.44 -5.83
#